data_AF-A0A561VTZ8-F1
#
_entry.id   AF-A0A561VTZ8-F1
#
_cell.length_a   1.000
_cell.length_b   1.000
_cell.length_c   1.000
_cell.angle_alpha   90.00
_cell.angle_beta   90.00
_cell.angle_gamma   90.00
#
_symmetry.space_group_name_H-M   'P 1'
#
loop_
_entity.id
_entity.type
_entity.pdbx_description
1 polymer ?
#
loop_
_entity_poly.entity_id
_entity_poly.type
_entity_poly.pdbx_seq_one_letter_code
_entity_poly.pdbx_strand_id
1 'polypeptide(L)'
;MWLTGDIQVVHELCLDLLADLEDIAAGRKENESWEGNAWAAELSAGGVDLQNLWRDVLKAHYPLPEARRVVAQYWRLLAEDPDRTRAVIEWERENGRQHPFQGL
;
A
#
# COMPACT_ATOMS: atom_id res chain seq x y z
N MET A 1 -15.17 -15.97 16.66
CA MET A 1 -15.03 -16.19 15.21
C MET A 1 -13.72 -15.56 14.77
N TRP A 2 -12.67 -16.37 14.59
CA TRP A 2 -11.31 -15.91 14.25
C TRP A 2 -11.19 -15.36 12.81
N LEU A 3 -12.20 -15.57 11.97
CA LEU A 3 -12.18 -15.27 10.54
C LEU A 3 -12.31 -13.77 10.20
N THR A 4 -12.61 -12.91 11.17
CA THR A 4 -12.82 -11.47 10.99
C THR A 4 -11.75 -10.63 11.71
N GLY A 5 -10.69 -11.28 12.22
CA GLY A 5 -9.76 -10.66 13.15
C GLY A 5 -8.76 -9.67 12.56
N ASP A 6 -8.61 -9.58 11.23
CA ASP A 6 -7.69 -8.61 10.62
C ASP A 6 -7.99 -8.40 9.12
N ILE A 7 -9.22 -8.03 8.78
CA ILE A 7 -9.48 -7.30 7.53
C ILE A 7 -9.65 -5.85 7.94
N GLN A 8 -8.54 -5.20 8.26
CA GLN A 8 -8.57 -3.78 8.55
C GLN A 8 -8.74 -3.04 7.22
N VAL A 9 -9.93 -2.48 7.01
CA VAL A 9 -10.15 -1.48 5.97
C VAL A 9 -9.46 -0.21 6.46
N VAL A 10 -8.21 0.00 6.05
CA VAL A 10 -7.51 1.24 6.33
C VAL A 10 -7.21 1.91 5.00
N HIS A 11 -8.15 2.76 4.58
CA HIS A 11 -8.00 3.57 3.35
C HIS A 11 -6.68 4.32 3.35
N GLU A 12 -6.26 4.86 4.50
CA GLU A 12 -5.00 5.59 4.67
C GLU A 12 -3.79 4.74 4.31
N LEU A 13 -3.65 3.53 4.87
CA LEU A 13 -2.52 2.64 4.55
C LEU A 13 -2.53 2.21 3.08
N CYS A 14 -3.71 2.02 2.48
CA CYS A 14 -3.81 1.73 1.06
C CYS A 14 -3.39 2.92 0.19
N LEU A 15 -3.75 4.15 0.59
CA LEU A 15 -3.35 5.37 -0.09
C LEU A 15 -1.85 5.60 0.03
N ASP A 16 -1.28 5.49 1.22
CA ASP A 16 0.17 5.58 1.42
C ASP A 16 0.94 4.58 0.55
N LEU A 17 0.51 3.30 0.56
CA LEU A 17 1.12 2.27 -0.27
C LEU A 17 1.01 2.58 -1.78
N LEU A 18 -0.15 3.05 -2.24
CA LEU A 18 -0.30 3.47 -3.64
C LEU A 18 0.61 4.66 -3.96
N ALA A 19 0.70 5.64 -3.07
CA ALA A 19 1.54 6.81 -3.27
C ALA A 19 3.01 6.43 -3.39
N ASP A 20 3.50 5.57 -2.50
CA ASP A 20 4.88 5.08 -2.51
C ASP A 20 5.21 4.30 -3.77
N LEU A 21 4.33 3.38 -4.17
CA LEU A 21 4.55 2.58 -5.38
C LEU A 21 4.56 3.46 -6.65
N GLU A 22 3.73 4.51 -6.71
CA GLU A 22 3.73 5.46 -7.83
C GLU A 22 4.95 6.39 -7.82
N ASP A 23 5.38 6.85 -6.64
CA ASP A 23 6.56 7.70 -6.50
C ASP A 23 7.85 6.93 -6.81
N ILE A 24 7.94 5.66 -6.37
CA ILE A 24 9.04 4.76 -6.74
C ILE A 24 9.04 4.46 -8.24
N ALA A 25 7.88 4.13 -8.81
CA ALA A 25 7.77 3.86 -10.25
C ALA A 25 8.14 5.07 -11.11
N ALA A 26 7.89 6.29 -10.62
CA ALA A 26 8.25 7.53 -11.30
C ALA A 26 9.66 8.05 -10.95
N GLY A 27 10.41 7.37 -10.09
CA GLY A 27 11.74 7.79 -9.65
C GLY A 27 11.75 9.04 -8.75
N ARG A 28 10.61 9.40 -8.14
CA ARG A 28 10.49 10.46 -7.13
C ARG A 28 10.89 9.99 -5.74
N LYS A 29 10.88 8.68 -5.51
CA LYS A 29 11.27 8.02 -4.26
C LYS A 29 12.17 6.83 -4.60
N GLU A 30 13.25 6.62 -3.86
CA GLU A 30 14.19 5.52 -4.13
C GLU A 30 13.69 4.19 -3.53
N ASN A 31 13.25 4.24 -2.28
CA ASN A 31 12.73 3.09 -1.53
C ASN A 31 11.78 3.55 -0.42
N GLU A 32 11.10 2.59 0.20
CA GLU A 32 10.39 2.75 1.47
C GLU A 32 10.36 1.43 2.24
N SER A 33 10.34 1.51 3.56
CA SER A 33 10.24 0.36 4.47
C SER A 33 9.01 0.45 5.35
N TRP A 34 8.30 -0.67 5.51
CA TRP A 34 7.13 -0.79 6.35
C TRP A 34 7.31 -1.97 7.30
N GLU A 35 7.00 -1.78 8.58
CA GLU A 35 6.97 -2.88 9.55
C GLU A 35 5.60 -2.94 10.21
N GLY A 36 4.86 -4.01 9.95
CA GLY A 36 3.62 -4.34 10.63
C GLY A 36 3.83 -5.36 11.73
N ASN A 37 2.75 -5.80 12.36
CA ASN A 37 2.81 -6.74 13.50
C ASN A 37 3.55 -8.04 13.17
N ALA A 38 3.38 -8.56 11.95
CA ALA A 38 3.84 -9.89 11.55
C ALA A 38 4.80 -9.89 10.36
N TRP A 39 4.85 -8.78 9.62
CA TRP A 39 5.50 -8.69 8.32
C TRP A 39 6.21 -7.35 8.19
N ALA A 40 7.44 -7.38 7.67
CA ALA A 40 8.11 -6.23 7.10
C ALA A 40 7.99 -6.25 5.57
N ALA A 41 7.93 -5.07 4.97
CA ALA A 41 7.96 -4.86 3.54
C ALA A 41 9.02 -3.84 3.16
N GLU A 42 9.85 -4.16 2.17
CA GLU A 42 10.82 -3.24 1.56
C GLU A 42 10.38 -2.99 0.12
N LEU A 43 10.17 -1.72 -0.23
CA LEU A 43 9.70 -1.29 -1.54
C LEU A 43 10.86 -0.64 -2.30
N SER A 44 11.03 -1.01 -3.56
CA SER A 44 12.04 -0.42 -4.44
C SER A 44 11.60 -0.47 -5.90
N ALA A 45 12.40 0.11 -6.80
CA ALA A 45 12.20 -0.04 -8.24
C ALA A 45 12.22 -1.51 -8.71
N GLY A 46 12.87 -2.40 -7.95
CA GLY A 46 12.91 -3.84 -8.23
C GLY A 46 11.60 -4.56 -7.87
N GLY A 47 10.87 -4.09 -6.87
CA GLY A 47 9.65 -4.72 -6.39
C GLY A 47 9.39 -4.50 -4.91
N VAL A 48 8.55 -5.38 -4.36
CA VAL A 48 8.18 -5.42 -2.94
C VAL A 48 8.67 -6.74 -2.36
N ASP A 49 9.62 -6.64 -1.43
CA ASP A 49 10.12 -7.77 -0.67
C ASP A 49 9.38 -7.86 0.66
N LEU A 50 8.77 -9.00 0.94
CA LEU A 50 8.05 -9.27 2.19
C LEU A 50 8.83 -10.27 3.03
N GLN A 51 8.94 -9.99 4.33
CA GLN A 51 9.55 -10.87 5.33
C GLN A 51 8.62 -11.04 6.53
N ASN A 52 8.29 -12.28 6.88
CA ASN A 52 7.61 -12.52 8.15
C ASN A 52 8.59 -12.36 9.32
N LEU A 53 8.22 -11.59 10.34
CA LEU A 53 9.08 -11.24 11.48
C LEU A 53 9.28 -12.39 12.49
N TRP A 54 8.45 -13.43 12.42
CA TRP A 54 8.51 -14.57 13.33
C TRP A 54 8.99 -15.86 12.67
N ARG A 55 9.01 -15.90 11.33
CA ARG A 55 9.34 -17.09 10.54
C ARG A 55 10.16 -16.70 9.33
N ASP A 56 11.48 -16.83 9.45
CA ASP A 56 12.44 -16.50 8.38
C ASP A 56 12.17 -17.20 7.05
N VAL A 57 11.57 -18.40 7.09
CA VAL A 57 11.24 -19.17 5.88
C VAL A 57 10.11 -18.56 5.06
N LEU A 58 9.31 -17.65 5.64
CA LEU A 58 8.20 -17.00 4.97
C LEU A 58 8.68 -15.65 4.41
N LYS A 59 9.09 -15.69 3.14
CA LYS A 59 9.48 -14.51 2.36
C LYS A 59 8.80 -14.55 1.00
N ALA A 60 8.59 -13.39 0.42
CA ALA A 60 8.11 -13.28 -0.95
C ALA A 60 8.71 -12.04 -1.62
N HIS A 61 8.88 -12.09 -2.93
CA HIS A 61 9.21 -10.94 -3.75
C HIS A 61 8.15 -10.80 -4.83
N TYR A 62 7.62 -9.59 -4.99
CA TYR A 62 6.67 -9.25 -6.05
C TYR A 62 7.21 -8.11 -6.91
N PRO A 63 7.27 -8.26 -8.23
CA PRO A 63 7.68 -7.17 -9.12
C PRO A 63 6.80 -5.93 -8.94
N LEU A 64 7.41 -4.75 -9.02
CA LEU A 64 6.71 -3.47 -8.81
C LEU A 64 5.42 -3.31 -9.65
N PRO A 65 5.39 -3.69 -10.96
CA PRO A 65 4.16 -3.61 -11.75
C PRO A 65 3.03 -4.51 -11.23
N GLU A 66 3.37 -5.67 -10.67
CA GLU A 66 2.40 -6.59 -10.10
C GLU A 66 1.82 -6.03 -8.80
N ALA A 67 2.70 -5.58 -7.89
CA ALA A 67 2.29 -4.95 -6.63
C ALA A 67 1.36 -3.76 -6.88
N ARG A 68 1.75 -2.83 -7.77
CA ARG A 68 0.92 -1.69 -8.19
C ARG A 68 -0.47 -2.11 -8.67
N ARG A 69 -0.53 -3.12 -9.53
CA ARG A 69 -1.79 -3.62 -10.08
C ARG A 69 -2.69 -4.20 -8.99
N VAL A 70 -2.14 -5.00 -8.07
CA VAL A 70 -2.92 -5.65 -7.00
C VAL A 70 -3.44 -4.64 -5.99
N VAL A 71 -2.59 -3.68 -5.56
CA VAL A 71 -3.02 -2.63 -4.62
C VAL A 71 -4.08 -1.74 -5.27
N ALA A 72 -3.93 -1.39 -6.55
CA ALA A 72 -4.97 -0.65 -7.28
C ALA A 72 -6.29 -1.43 -7.40
N GLN A 73 -6.25 -2.75 -7.54
CA GLN A 73 -7.44 -3.60 -7.52
C GLN A 73 -8.10 -3.62 -6.14
N TYR A 74 -7.30 -3.69 -5.07
CA TYR A 74 -7.80 -3.62 -3.71
C TYR A 74 -8.47 -2.26 -3.42
N TRP A 75 -7.85 -1.14 -3.81
CA TRP A 75 -8.47 0.19 -3.71
C TRP A 75 -9.81 0.28 -4.44
N ARG A 76 -9.93 -0.34 -5.62
CA ARG A 76 -11.21 -0.41 -6.35
C ARG A 76 -12.24 -1.29 -5.64
N LEU A 77 -11.83 -2.33 -4.92
CA LEU A 77 -12.75 -3.12 -4.11
C LEU A 77 -13.34 -2.29 -2.96
N LEU A 78 -12.57 -1.33 -2.44
CA LEU A 78 -13.05 -0.36 -1.44
C LEU A 78 -13.97 0.74 -2.03
N ALA A 79 -14.31 0.70 -3.33
CA ALA A 79 -15.09 1.76 -4.01
C ALA A 79 -16.53 1.92 -3.48
N GLU A 80 -17.11 0.89 -2.88
CA GLU A 80 -18.47 0.96 -2.31
C GLU A 80 -18.48 1.61 -0.92
N ASP A 81 -17.32 1.99 -0.38
CA ASP A 81 -17.22 2.66 0.92
C ASP A 81 -17.47 4.18 0.80
N PRO A 82 -18.51 4.73 1.49
CA PRO A 82 -18.80 6.16 1.45
C PRO A 82 -17.66 7.04 2.01
N ASP A 83 -16.75 6.48 2.80
CA ASP A 83 -15.63 7.21 3.39
C ASP A 83 -14.41 7.31 2.47
N ARG A 84 -14.41 6.64 1.32
CA ARG A 84 -13.29 6.64 0.35
C ARG A 84 -12.88 8.06 -0.08
N THR A 85 -13.86 8.88 -0.47
CA THR A 85 -13.59 10.27 -0.90
C THR A 85 -13.03 11.11 0.24
N ARG A 86 -13.53 10.90 1.47
CA ARG A 86 -13.04 11.61 2.65
C ARG A 86 -11.57 11.25 2.91
N ALA A 87 -11.23 9.96 2.84
CA ALA A 87 -9.86 9.48 3.04
C ALA A 87 -8.86 10.10 2.04
N VAL A 88 -9.23 10.23 0.77
CA VAL A 88 -8.38 10.90 -0.23
C VAL A 88 -8.14 12.36 0.14
N ILE A 89 -9.20 13.10 0.49
CA ILE A 89 -9.09 14.53 0.86
C ILE A 89 -8.22 14.70 2.10
N GLU A 90 -8.41 13.86 3.12
CA GLU A 90 -7.63 13.88 4.35
C GLU A 90 -6.15 13.59 4.08
N TRP A 91 -5.87 12.56 3.27
CA TRP A 91 -4.52 12.22 2.86
C TRP A 91 -3.82 13.35 2.10
N GLU A 92 -4.49 13.97 1.12
CA GLU A 92 -3.92 15.06 0.32
C GLU A 92 -3.63 16.30 1.16
N ARG A 93 -4.52 16.59 2.12
CA ARG A 93 -4.35 17.68 3.09
C ARG A 93 -3.13 17.44 3.97
N GLU A 94 -2.95 16.22 4.46
CA GLU A 94 -1.86 15.86 5.39
C GLU A 94 -0.50 15.80 4.70
N ASN A 95 -0.47 15.33 3.45
CA ASN A 95 0.74 15.24 2.65
C ASN A 95 1.06 16.54 1.88
N GLY A 96 0.14 17.52 1.88
CA GLY A 96 0.33 18.81 1.20
C GLY A 96 0.47 18.70 -0.31
N ARG A 97 -0.01 17.62 -0.92
CA ARG A 97 0.09 17.33 -2.36
C ARG A 97 -1.08 16.50 -2.84
N GLN A 98 -1.34 16.57 -4.15
CA GLN A 98 -2.26 15.62 -4.79
C GLN A 98 -1.70 14.20 -4.74
N HIS A 99 -2.59 13.24 -4.55
CA HIS A 99 -2.19 11.85 -4.50
C HIS A 99 -1.77 11.38 -5.92
N PRO A 100 -0.61 10.72 -6.07
CA PRO A 100 0.00 10.50 -7.38
C PRO A 100 -0.72 9.43 -8.23
N PHE A 101 -1.48 8.54 -7.59
CA PHE A 101 -2.27 7.52 -8.27
C PHE A 101 -3.47 8.15 -9.00
N GLN A 102 -3.56 7.93 -10.31
CA GLN A 102 -4.59 8.54 -11.17
C GLN A 102 -5.96 7.83 -11.11
N GLY A 103 -6.12 6.77 -10.32
CA GLY A 103 -7.32 5.93 -10.26
C GLY A 103 -8.15 6.07 -8.99
N LEU A 104 -8.04 7.23 -8.31
CA LEU A 104 -8.74 7.54 -7.06
C LEU A 104 -10.23 7.74 -7.21
#